data_AF-A0A420NQF4-F1
#
_entry.id   AF-A0A420NQF4-F1
#
_cell.length_a   1.000
_cell.length_b   1.000
_cell.length_c   1.000
_cell.angle_alpha   90.00
_cell.angle_beta   90.00
_cell.angle_gamma   90.00
#
_symmetry.space_group_name_H-M   'P 1'
#
loop_
_entity.id
_entity.type
_entity.pdbx_description
1 polymer ?
#
loop_
_entity_poly.entity_id
_entity_poly.type
_entity_poly.pdbx_seq_one_letter_code
_entity_poly.pdbx_strand_id
1 'polypeptide(L)'
;MSWKEMNLWMRLPCHPNIVPFDQVVVDELEGRIVGFTSNYVPGGNLEENKSRVFKLKWLQQLIKVVDELNLGHGIAHQDIAPRNLLINESTDSIMLFDFNFAARINCPSSGEGESYVEERNDIKGVIFTTYEIITQDDSLRSIPHEDQNLDNLELKWVTHPKVKLDHPVESYQLMLKEWRERRERDSRSGNVPRLIDWPAMPKPPQKTISLKTVQGQTTSVTVDNWYERRQDIRGRGDKVLNWERPPQRLLDNGIRVLSTGEILNC
;
A
#
# COMPACT_ATOMS: atom_id res chain seq x y z
N MET A 1 1.02 4.56 -12.08
CA MET A 1 1.00 4.90 -10.64
C MET A 1 2.19 4.24 -9.97
N SER A 2 3.26 4.98 -9.70
CA SER A 2 4.39 4.50 -8.87
C SER A 2 5.19 5.67 -8.28
N TRP A 3 5.17 6.84 -8.94
CA TRP A 3 5.87 8.05 -8.45
C TRP A 3 5.44 8.44 -7.03
N LYS A 4 4.14 8.59 -6.81
CA LYS A 4 3.57 9.01 -5.52
C LYS A 4 3.91 8.02 -4.41
N GLU A 5 3.58 6.75 -4.61
CA GLU A 5 3.81 5.68 -3.65
C GLU A 5 5.29 5.59 -3.26
N MET A 6 6.17 5.49 -4.26
CA MET A 6 7.62 5.42 -4.04
C MET A 6 8.11 6.63 -3.25
N ASN A 7 7.73 7.85 -3.66
CA ASN A 7 8.23 9.07 -3.03
C ASN A 7 7.73 9.25 -1.59
N LEU A 8 6.47 8.87 -1.32
CA LEU A 8 5.91 8.90 0.02
C LEU A 8 6.61 7.86 0.89
N TRP A 9 6.63 6.61 0.43
CA TRP A 9 7.12 5.50 1.24
C TRP A 9 8.62 5.64 1.55
N MET A 10 9.44 6.05 0.59
CA MET A 10 10.88 6.27 0.82
C MET A 10 11.19 7.45 1.78
N ARG A 11 10.22 8.34 2.03
CA ARG A 11 10.36 9.51 2.93
C ARG A 11 9.74 9.29 4.31
N LEU A 12 8.99 8.20 4.50
CA LEU A 12 8.50 7.84 5.81
C LEU A 12 9.69 7.50 6.73
N PRO A 13 9.69 8.01 7.97
CA PRO A 13 10.64 7.55 8.98
C PRO A 13 10.52 6.03 9.17
N CYS A 14 11.62 5.38 9.51
CA CYS A 14 11.58 3.97 9.88
C CYS A 14 10.64 3.78 11.08
N HIS A 15 9.63 2.92 10.92
CA HIS A 15 8.60 2.69 11.92
C HIS A 15 8.37 1.19 12.10
N PRO A 16 8.28 0.67 13.34
CA PRO A 16 8.15 -0.78 13.59
C PRO A 16 6.86 -1.41 13.03
N ASN A 17 5.84 -0.59 12.76
CA ASN A 17 4.56 -1.01 12.18
C ASN A 17 4.34 -0.56 10.73
N ILE A 18 5.39 -0.18 10.01
CA ILE A 18 5.36 0.07 8.56
C ILE A 18 6.40 -0.83 7.92
N VAL A 19 6.03 -1.54 6.84
CA VAL A 19 7.01 -2.33 6.08
C VAL A 19 8.09 -1.40 5.52
N PRO A 20 9.39 -1.66 5.75
CA PRO A 20 10.44 -0.79 5.23
C PRO A 20 10.49 -0.77 3.70
N PHE A 21 10.58 0.43 3.13
CA PHE A 21 11.09 0.62 1.78
C PHE A 21 12.57 0.25 1.75
N ASP A 22 13.00 -0.51 0.74
CA ASP A 22 14.39 -0.95 0.61
C ASP A 22 15.09 -0.11 -0.49
N GLN A 23 14.85 -0.43 -1.76
CA GLN A 23 15.62 0.16 -2.87
C GLN A 23 14.77 0.46 -4.09
N VAL A 24 15.18 1.49 -4.85
CA VAL A 24 14.70 1.75 -6.21
C VAL A 24 15.44 0.84 -7.18
N VAL A 25 14.69 0.17 -8.07
CA VAL A 25 15.26 -0.69 -9.10
C VAL A 25 15.35 0.09 -10.41
N VAL A 26 16.56 0.12 -10.97
CA VAL A 26 16.88 0.82 -12.20
C VAL A 26 17.33 -0.19 -13.26
N ASP A 27 16.89 -0.04 -14.50
CA ASP A 27 17.39 -0.87 -15.60
C ASP A 27 18.80 -0.46 -16.05
N GLU A 28 19.58 -1.43 -16.49
CA GLU A 28 20.96 -1.22 -16.98
C GLU A 28 21.02 -0.78 -18.45
N LEU A 29 19.87 -0.74 -19.16
CA LEU A 29 19.82 -0.42 -20.58
C LEU A 29 19.80 1.08 -20.84
N GLU A 30 18.96 1.79 -20.09
CA GLU A 30 18.65 3.21 -20.26
C GLU A 30 18.66 3.96 -18.92
N GLY A 31 18.92 3.29 -17.80
CA GLY A 31 18.92 3.92 -16.47
C GLY A 31 17.51 4.28 -15.99
N ARG A 32 16.46 3.59 -16.48
CA ARG A 32 15.07 3.90 -16.13
C ARG A 32 14.68 3.22 -14.82
N ILE A 33 13.86 3.90 -14.02
CA ILE A 33 13.22 3.27 -12.85
C ILE A 33 12.20 2.25 -13.33
N VAL A 34 12.39 0.99 -12.96
CA VAL A 34 11.49 -0.13 -13.31
C VAL A 34 10.65 -0.60 -12.13
N GLY A 35 10.99 -0.18 -10.91
CA GLY A 35 10.22 -0.49 -9.72
C GLY A 35 10.96 -0.08 -8.45
N PHE A 36 10.48 -0.59 -7.33
CA PHE A 36 11.15 -0.52 -6.04
C PHE A 36 10.94 -1.84 -5.29
N THR A 37 11.69 -2.01 -4.21
CA THR A 37 11.67 -3.19 -3.35
C THR A 37 11.32 -2.79 -1.92
N SER A 38 10.77 -3.74 -1.18
CA SER A 38 10.49 -3.64 0.25
C SER A 38 10.90 -4.93 0.94
N ASN A 39 11.04 -4.89 2.26
CA ASN A 39 11.41 -6.07 3.01
C ASN A 39 10.31 -7.14 2.94
N TYR A 40 10.69 -8.38 2.60
CA TYR A 40 9.77 -9.50 2.64
C TYR A 40 9.40 -9.86 4.09
N VAL A 41 8.11 -9.82 4.41
CA VAL A 41 7.57 -10.28 5.70
C VAL A 41 6.87 -11.63 5.49
N PRO A 42 7.34 -12.72 6.15
CA PRO A 42 6.81 -14.05 5.92
C PRO A 42 5.42 -14.27 6.53
N GLY A 43 4.73 -15.31 6.04
CA GLY A 43 3.48 -15.80 6.62
C GLY A 43 2.19 -15.18 6.06
N GLY A 44 2.30 -14.38 4.99
CA GLY A 44 1.16 -13.79 4.27
C GLY A 44 0.51 -12.62 5.00
N ASN A 45 -0.41 -11.93 4.32
CA ASN A 45 -1.23 -10.89 4.93
C ASN A 45 -2.40 -11.47 5.74
N LEU A 46 -3.15 -10.61 6.43
CA LEU A 46 -4.29 -11.04 7.26
C LEU A 46 -5.50 -11.50 6.42
N GLU A 47 -5.57 -11.17 5.14
CA GLU A 47 -6.58 -11.70 4.22
C GLU A 47 -6.29 -13.18 3.85
N GLU A 48 -5.03 -13.47 3.54
CA GLU A 48 -4.56 -14.80 3.14
C GLU A 48 -4.47 -15.76 4.33
N ASN A 49 -3.87 -15.31 5.44
CA ASN A 49 -3.63 -16.15 6.62
C ASN A 49 -4.72 -16.00 7.68
N LYS A 50 -5.90 -16.53 7.36
CA LYS A 50 -7.09 -16.53 8.24
C LYS A 50 -6.97 -17.39 9.49
N SER A 51 -5.90 -18.19 9.62
CA SER A 51 -5.69 -19.09 10.76
C SER A 51 -5.05 -18.40 11.97
N ARG A 52 -4.47 -17.21 11.76
CA ARG A 52 -3.82 -16.42 12.81
C ARG A 52 -4.83 -15.95 13.84
N VAL A 53 -4.36 -15.88 15.09
CA VAL A 53 -5.10 -15.18 16.14
C VAL A 53 -4.95 -13.69 15.87
N PHE A 54 -6.03 -12.99 15.54
CA PHE A 54 -6.00 -11.53 15.50
C PHE A 54 -5.95 -11.03 16.93
N LYS A 55 -4.93 -10.23 17.25
CA LYS A 55 -4.65 -9.80 18.63
C LYS A 55 -5.10 -8.36 18.86
N LEU A 56 -5.63 -8.08 20.04
CA LEU A 56 -6.06 -6.72 20.41
C LEU A 56 -4.89 -5.73 20.37
N LYS A 57 -3.68 -6.21 20.71
CA LYS A 57 -2.45 -5.41 20.61
C LYS A 57 -2.12 -4.99 19.17
N TRP A 58 -2.48 -5.80 18.18
CA TRP A 58 -2.25 -5.48 16.76
C TRP A 58 -3.19 -4.38 16.30
N LEU A 59 -4.45 -4.40 16.74
CA LEU A 59 -5.36 -3.27 16.54
C LEU A 59 -4.80 -1.99 17.19
N GLN A 60 -4.30 -2.08 18.42
CA GLN A 60 -3.70 -0.94 19.11
C GLN A 60 -2.49 -0.36 18.34
N GLN A 61 -1.63 -1.23 17.80
CA GLN A 61 -0.49 -0.83 16.96
C GLN A 61 -0.95 -0.17 15.65
N LEU A 62 -1.99 -0.72 15.00
CA LEU A 62 -2.57 -0.17 13.78
C LEU A 62 -3.13 1.24 14.02
N ILE A 63 -3.89 1.42 15.10
CA ILE A 63 -4.40 2.72 15.53
C ILE A 63 -3.25 3.72 15.73
N LYS A 64 -2.19 3.32 16.43
CA LYS A 64 -1.03 4.20 16.70
C LYS A 64 -0.32 4.64 15.42
N VAL A 65 -0.05 3.72 14.50
CA VAL A 65 0.62 4.07 13.24
C VAL A 65 -0.27 4.93 12.35
N VAL A 66 -1.60 4.71 12.35
CA VAL A 66 -2.55 5.56 11.63
C VAL A 66 -2.61 6.97 12.22
N ASP A 67 -2.63 7.09 13.56
CA ASP A 67 -2.56 8.40 14.21
C ASP A 67 -1.24 9.11 13.91
N GLU A 68 -0.10 8.41 13.92
CA GLU A 68 1.18 9.01 13.54
C GLU A 68 1.21 9.45 12.07
N LEU A 69 0.68 8.66 11.15
CA LEU A 69 0.55 9.05 9.75
C LEU A 69 -0.34 10.28 9.59
N ASN A 70 -1.58 10.23 10.12
CA ASN A 70 -2.58 11.28 9.94
C ASN A 70 -2.20 12.58 10.66
N LEU A 71 -1.83 12.49 11.93
CA LEU A 71 -1.63 13.64 12.82
C LEU A 71 -0.16 14.08 12.86
N GLY A 72 0.77 13.13 12.79
CA GLY A 72 2.20 13.41 12.81
C GLY A 72 2.75 13.84 11.46
N HIS A 73 2.33 13.15 10.39
CA HIS A 73 2.87 13.33 9.03
C HIS A 73 1.92 13.98 8.03
N GLY A 74 0.63 14.12 8.37
CA GLY A 74 -0.38 14.69 7.47
C GLY A 74 -0.72 13.77 6.30
N ILE A 75 -0.48 12.48 6.45
CA ILE A 75 -0.67 11.44 5.44
C ILE A 75 -1.85 10.56 5.83
N ALA A 76 -2.76 10.33 4.91
CA ALA A 76 -3.76 9.26 4.99
C ALA A 76 -3.35 8.10 4.07
N HIS A 77 -3.49 6.86 4.54
CA HIS A 77 -3.23 5.66 3.75
C HIS A 77 -4.32 5.42 2.70
N GLN A 78 -5.59 5.65 3.05
CA GLN A 78 -6.79 5.52 2.21
C GLN A 78 -7.08 4.12 1.64
N ASP A 79 -6.39 3.10 2.13
CA ASP A 79 -6.62 1.70 1.73
C ASP A 79 -6.21 0.73 2.85
N ILE A 80 -6.62 1.05 4.08
CA ILE A 80 -6.43 0.14 5.20
C ILE A 80 -7.41 -1.02 5.01
N ALA A 81 -6.86 -2.22 4.84
CA ALA A 81 -7.61 -3.46 4.59
C ALA A 81 -6.76 -4.67 5.01
N PRO A 82 -7.37 -5.85 5.27
CA PRO A 82 -6.63 -7.05 5.69
C PRO A 82 -5.51 -7.48 4.72
N ARG A 83 -5.68 -7.22 3.42
CA ARG A 83 -4.67 -7.49 2.38
C ARG A 83 -3.40 -6.63 2.51
N ASN A 84 -3.52 -5.47 3.16
CA ASN A 84 -2.46 -4.47 3.36
C ASN A 84 -1.85 -4.53 4.77
N LEU A 85 -2.14 -5.61 5.52
CA LEU A 85 -1.65 -5.82 6.88
C LEU A 85 -0.87 -7.14 6.98
N LEU A 86 0.39 -7.04 7.39
CA LEU A 86 1.29 -8.17 7.63
C LEU A 86 1.57 -8.31 9.12
N ILE A 87 2.03 -9.49 9.54
CA ILE A 87 2.51 -9.74 10.91
C ILE A 87 3.99 -10.07 10.86
N ASN A 88 4.79 -9.25 11.53
CA ASN A 88 6.16 -9.62 11.85
C ASN A 88 6.14 -10.59 13.04
N GLU A 89 6.28 -11.87 12.77
CA GLU A 89 6.25 -12.93 13.79
C GLU A 89 7.39 -12.77 14.83
N SER A 90 8.56 -12.23 14.43
CA SER A 90 9.71 -12.08 15.33
C SER A 90 9.49 -11.04 16.42
N THR A 91 8.74 -9.98 16.12
CA THR A 91 8.41 -8.90 17.05
C THR A 91 6.95 -8.94 17.48
N ASP A 92 6.20 -9.95 17.03
CA ASP A 92 4.77 -10.13 17.22
C ASP A 92 4.00 -8.81 17.00
N SER A 93 4.26 -8.15 15.86
CA SER A 93 3.78 -6.80 15.56
C SER A 93 3.12 -6.70 14.20
N ILE A 94 2.05 -5.92 14.11
CA ILE A 94 1.40 -5.63 12.83
C ILE A 94 2.26 -4.68 12.00
N MET A 95 2.23 -4.82 10.68
CA MET A 95 2.91 -3.93 9.74
C MET A 95 1.95 -3.53 8.62
N LEU A 96 1.86 -2.22 8.37
CA LEU A 96 1.12 -1.62 7.26
C LEU A 96 2.01 -1.48 6.03
N PHE A 97 1.47 -1.76 4.85
CA PHE A 97 2.15 -1.58 3.56
C PHE A 97 1.14 -1.24 2.46
N ASP A 98 1.66 -1.01 1.23
CA ASP A 98 0.88 -0.62 0.03
C ASP A 98 0.30 0.80 0.12
N PHE A 99 1.18 1.78 -0.07
CA PHE A 99 0.84 3.21 -0.01
C PHE A 99 0.34 3.75 -1.35
N ASN A 100 -0.11 2.91 -2.28
CA ASN A 100 -0.51 3.32 -3.63
C ASN A 100 -1.66 4.36 -3.60
N PHE A 101 -2.58 4.25 -2.64
CA PHE A 101 -3.69 5.18 -2.45
C PHE A 101 -3.42 6.31 -1.47
N ALA A 102 -2.27 6.29 -0.79
CA ALA A 102 -1.99 7.27 0.22
C ALA A 102 -1.94 8.71 -0.34
N ALA A 103 -2.35 9.70 0.45
CA ALA A 103 -2.35 11.10 0.06
C ALA A 103 -2.17 12.03 1.27
N ARG A 104 -1.95 13.31 0.98
CA ARG A 104 -1.80 14.36 2.00
C ARG A 104 -3.18 14.91 2.37
N ILE A 105 -3.53 14.90 3.65
CA ILE A 105 -4.87 15.23 4.15
C ILE A 105 -5.27 16.70 3.88
N ASN A 106 -4.31 17.63 3.88
CA ASN A 106 -4.56 19.07 3.75
C ASN A 106 -3.80 19.72 2.59
N CYS A 107 -3.47 18.97 1.54
CA CYS A 107 -2.79 19.52 0.37
C CYS A 107 -3.83 19.73 -0.76
N PRO A 108 -4.05 20.97 -1.24
CA PRO A 108 -4.83 21.18 -2.45
C PRO A 108 -4.17 20.41 -3.60
N SER A 109 -4.99 19.74 -4.41
CA SER A 109 -4.59 18.81 -5.46
C SER A 109 -3.50 19.44 -6.35
N SER A 110 -2.26 18.94 -6.27
CA SER A 110 -1.15 19.40 -7.11
C SER A 110 -1.10 18.75 -8.50
N GLY A 111 -2.06 17.87 -8.80
CA GLY A 111 -2.18 17.16 -10.08
C GLY A 111 -3.09 15.93 -10.00
N GLU A 112 -3.20 15.20 -11.11
CA GLU A 112 -4.03 13.99 -11.23
C GLU A 112 -3.66 12.92 -10.19
N GLY A 113 -4.66 12.47 -9.41
CA GLY A 113 -4.52 11.32 -8.49
C GLY A 113 -3.87 11.62 -7.13
N GLU A 114 -3.69 12.90 -6.79
CA GLU A 114 -3.01 13.35 -5.56
C GLU A 114 -3.96 13.82 -4.45
N SER A 115 -5.26 13.92 -4.74
CA SER A 115 -6.24 14.44 -3.78
C SER A 115 -6.57 13.40 -2.73
N TYR A 116 -6.49 13.82 -1.46
CA TYR A 116 -7.12 13.11 -0.36
C TYR A 116 -8.63 12.99 -0.57
N VAL A 117 -9.17 11.80 -0.33
CA VAL A 117 -10.60 11.48 -0.46
C VAL A 117 -11.15 11.26 0.93
N GLU A 118 -12.04 12.14 1.38
CA GLU A 118 -12.60 12.10 2.74
C GLU A 118 -13.40 10.81 2.98
N GLU A 119 -14.05 10.31 1.94
CA GLU A 119 -14.78 9.04 1.91
C GLU A 119 -13.85 7.83 2.12
N ARG A 120 -12.53 7.99 2.02
CA ARG A 120 -11.52 6.96 2.28
C ARG A 120 -10.69 7.25 3.53
N ASN A 121 -11.20 8.07 4.46
CA ASN A 121 -10.45 8.38 5.67
C ASN A 121 -10.05 7.11 6.46
N ASP A 122 -8.86 7.15 7.06
CA ASP A 122 -8.27 5.98 7.70
C ASP A 122 -9.01 5.51 8.96
N ILE A 123 -9.77 6.40 9.63
CA ILE A 123 -10.59 6.01 10.78
C ILE A 123 -11.66 5.02 10.34
N LYS A 124 -12.40 5.35 9.28
CA LYS A 124 -13.37 4.45 8.66
C LYS A 124 -12.70 3.17 8.18
N GLY A 125 -11.53 3.28 7.54
CA GLY A 125 -10.74 2.14 7.06
C GLY A 125 -10.35 1.14 8.16
N VAL A 126 -9.84 1.61 9.31
CA VAL A 126 -9.48 0.73 10.45
C VAL A 126 -10.70 0.03 11.04
N ILE A 127 -11.83 0.75 11.18
CA ILE A 127 -13.05 0.16 11.75
C ILE A 127 -13.59 -0.94 10.82
N PHE A 128 -13.72 -0.68 9.52
CA PHE A 128 -14.17 -1.68 8.54
C PHE A 128 -13.21 -2.85 8.43
N THR A 129 -11.90 -2.60 8.43
CA THR A 129 -10.89 -3.66 8.43
C THR A 129 -11.03 -4.57 9.64
N THR A 130 -11.25 -3.99 10.82
CA THR A 130 -11.41 -4.77 12.05
C THR A 130 -12.70 -5.59 12.04
N TYR A 131 -13.81 -4.99 11.57
CA TYR A 131 -15.06 -5.69 11.34
C TYR A 131 -14.85 -6.89 10.42
N GLU A 132 -14.28 -6.66 9.23
CA GLU A 132 -14.04 -7.68 8.22
C GLU A 132 -13.16 -8.83 8.75
N ILE A 133 -12.11 -8.54 9.52
CA ILE A 133 -11.26 -9.59 10.12
C ILE A 133 -12.09 -10.47 11.07
N ILE A 134 -12.92 -9.85 11.92
CA ILE A 134 -13.69 -10.54 12.97
C ILE A 134 -14.86 -11.35 12.37
N THR A 135 -15.61 -10.76 11.45
CA THR A 135 -16.85 -11.32 10.90
C THR A 135 -16.62 -12.12 9.60
N GLN A 136 -15.47 -11.93 8.95
CA GLN A 136 -15.19 -12.42 7.58
C GLN A 136 -16.22 -11.93 6.54
N ASP A 137 -16.94 -10.86 6.85
CA ASP A 137 -17.88 -10.20 5.94
C ASP A 137 -17.15 -9.08 5.19
N ASP A 138 -16.90 -9.31 3.90
CA ASP A 138 -16.24 -8.40 2.98
C ASP A 138 -17.22 -7.67 2.04
N SER A 139 -18.54 -7.79 2.29
CA SER A 139 -19.59 -7.22 1.43
C SER A 139 -19.47 -5.70 1.25
N LEU A 140 -18.96 -5.00 2.26
CA LEU A 140 -18.71 -3.56 2.23
C LEU A 140 -17.71 -3.15 1.14
N ARG A 141 -16.82 -4.06 0.73
CA ARG A 141 -15.84 -3.77 -0.34
C ARG A 141 -16.50 -3.56 -1.70
N SER A 142 -17.68 -4.13 -1.92
CA SER A 142 -18.45 -3.95 -3.17
C SER A 142 -19.27 -2.66 -3.17
N ILE A 143 -19.36 -1.96 -2.04
CA ILE A 143 -20.08 -0.70 -1.91
C ILE A 143 -19.11 0.45 -2.22
N PRO A 144 -19.49 1.42 -3.07
CA PRO A 144 -18.70 2.64 -3.30
C PRO A 144 -18.35 3.34 -1.98
N HIS A 145 -17.17 3.95 -1.90
CA HIS A 145 -16.66 4.52 -0.65
C HIS A 145 -17.53 5.66 -0.09
N GLU A 146 -18.18 6.40 -0.97
CA GLU A 146 -19.15 7.46 -0.70
C GLU A 146 -20.44 6.93 -0.03
N ASP A 147 -20.84 5.70 -0.36
CA ASP A 147 -22.06 5.06 0.15
C ASP A 147 -21.79 4.21 1.40
N GLN A 148 -20.52 3.99 1.75
CA GLN A 148 -20.12 3.25 2.94
C GLN A 148 -20.31 4.12 4.19
N ASN A 149 -21.21 3.69 5.09
CA ASN A 149 -21.42 4.29 6.41
C ASN A 149 -21.07 3.30 7.53
N LEU A 150 -20.44 3.80 8.61
CA LEU A 150 -20.20 3.05 9.85
C LEU A 150 -21.50 2.57 10.51
N ASP A 151 -22.61 3.30 10.31
CA ASP A 151 -23.93 2.91 10.84
C ASP A 151 -24.50 1.66 10.14
N ASN A 152 -23.94 1.27 8.98
CA ASN A 152 -24.33 0.05 8.27
C ASN A 152 -23.71 -1.21 8.92
N LEU A 153 -22.76 -1.05 9.84
CA LEU A 153 -22.20 -2.18 10.56
C LEU A 153 -23.23 -2.74 11.53
N GLU A 154 -23.31 -4.08 11.62
CA GLU A 154 -24.15 -4.72 12.61
C GLU A 154 -23.77 -4.25 14.02
N LEU A 155 -24.78 -3.91 14.85
CA LEU A 155 -24.55 -3.50 16.24
C LEU A 155 -23.82 -4.56 17.05
N LYS A 156 -24.04 -5.84 16.71
CA LYS A 156 -23.41 -6.99 17.36
C LYS A 156 -22.58 -7.75 16.34
N TRP A 157 -21.27 -7.60 16.38
CA TRP A 157 -20.39 -8.33 15.48
C TRP A 157 -20.36 -9.81 15.87
N VAL A 158 -20.82 -10.66 14.96
CA VAL A 158 -20.74 -12.12 15.13
C VAL A 158 -19.38 -12.59 14.65
N THR A 159 -18.54 -13.10 15.56
CA THR A 159 -17.25 -13.68 15.19
C THR A 159 -17.46 -14.89 14.28
N HIS A 160 -16.78 -14.89 13.13
CA HIS A 160 -16.83 -16.02 12.23
C HIS A 160 -16.18 -17.26 12.88
N PRO A 161 -16.72 -18.49 12.72
CA PRO A 161 -16.24 -19.69 13.44
C PRO A 161 -14.75 -20.05 13.23
N LYS A 162 -14.16 -19.59 12.12
CA LYS A 162 -12.74 -19.82 11.80
C LYS A 162 -11.79 -18.74 12.35
N VAL A 163 -12.33 -17.62 12.84
CA VAL A 163 -11.56 -16.51 13.38
C VAL A 163 -11.21 -16.79 14.83
N LYS A 164 -9.96 -16.53 15.20
CA LYS A 164 -9.48 -16.62 16.57
C LYS A 164 -9.10 -15.22 17.05
N LEU A 165 -9.60 -14.85 18.21
CA LEU A 165 -9.29 -13.60 18.89
C LEU A 165 -8.64 -13.91 20.24
N ASP A 166 -7.70 -13.08 20.68
CA ASP A 166 -7.10 -13.18 22.01
C ASP A 166 -7.92 -12.48 23.11
N HIS A 167 -8.94 -11.71 22.71
CA HIS A 167 -9.86 -10.99 23.59
C HIS A 167 -11.30 -11.10 23.05
N PRO A 168 -12.33 -10.86 23.87
CA PRO A 168 -13.71 -10.74 23.41
C PRO A 168 -13.86 -9.61 22.38
N VAL A 169 -14.81 -9.76 21.45
CA VAL A 169 -15.13 -8.78 20.40
C VAL A 169 -15.39 -7.38 20.98
N GLU A 170 -16.03 -7.33 22.14
CA GLU A 170 -16.36 -6.10 22.86
C GLU A 170 -15.11 -5.28 23.20
N SER A 171 -13.96 -5.93 23.41
CA SER A 171 -12.69 -5.23 23.68
C SER A 171 -12.18 -4.49 22.43
N TYR A 172 -12.35 -5.09 21.25
CA TYR A 172 -11.99 -4.46 19.98
C TYR A 172 -12.94 -3.29 19.67
N GLN A 173 -14.24 -3.51 19.82
CA GLN A 173 -15.26 -2.48 19.62
C GLN A 173 -15.06 -1.29 20.57
N LEU A 174 -14.78 -1.56 21.85
CA LEU A 174 -14.50 -0.51 22.84
C LEU A 174 -13.29 0.33 22.44
N MET A 175 -12.18 -0.33 22.06
CA MET A 175 -10.97 0.37 21.62
C MET A 175 -11.21 1.27 20.40
N LEU A 176 -11.95 0.78 19.40
CA LEU A 176 -12.32 1.55 18.22
C LEU A 176 -13.22 2.74 18.57
N LYS A 177 -14.21 2.52 19.45
CA LYS A 177 -15.12 3.57 19.91
C LYS A 177 -14.36 4.68 20.64
N GLU A 178 -13.53 4.33 21.63
CA GLU A 178 -12.71 5.31 22.37
C GLU A 178 -11.75 6.05 21.45
N TRP A 179 -11.17 5.35 20.47
CA TRP A 179 -10.30 5.98 19.48
C TRP A 179 -11.02 6.97 18.58
N ARG A 180 -12.18 6.59 18.06
CA ARG A 180 -13.04 7.47 17.25
C ARG A 180 -13.48 8.71 18.04
N GLU A 181 -14.01 8.54 19.25
CA GLU A 181 -14.48 9.65 20.09
C GLU A 181 -13.33 10.64 20.40
N ARG A 182 -12.12 10.14 20.63
CA ARG A 182 -10.94 10.99 20.82
C ARG A 182 -10.61 11.78 19.55
N ARG A 183 -10.61 11.13 18.37
CA ARG A 183 -10.34 11.78 17.09
C ARG A 183 -11.39 12.84 16.74
N GLU A 184 -12.65 12.63 17.11
CA GLU A 184 -13.73 13.62 16.94
C GLU A 184 -13.54 14.84 17.85
N ARG A 185 -13.10 14.64 19.10
CA ARG A 185 -12.78 15.74 20.04
C ARG A 185 -11.54 16.54 19.65
N ASP A 186 -10.52 15.88 19.11
CA ASP A 186 -9.24 16.50 18.74
C ASP A 186 -9.29 17.23 17.39
N SER A 187 -10.50 17.55 16.90
CA SER A 187 -10.74 18.18 15.60
C SER A 187 -9.93 19.48 15.41
N ARG A 188 -8.83 19.34 14.66
CA ARG A 188 -8.03 20.38 13.97
C ARG A 188 -7.16 21.30 14.83
N SER A 189 -6.01 20.78 15.23
CA SER A 189 -4.76 21.57 15.18
C SER A 189 -4.24 21.51 13.74
N GLY A 190 -4.29 22.62 13.00
CA GLY A 190 -3.76 22.71 11.62
C GLY A 190 -2.24 22.52 11.51
N ASN A 191 -1.53 22.40 12.63
CA ASN A 191 -0.10 22.15 12.65
C ASN A 191 0.17 20.64 12.66
N VAL A 192 0.60 20.13 11.52
CA VAL A 192 1.20 18.80 11.37
C VAL A 192 2.70 18.91 11.73
N PRO A 193 3.18 18.30 12.83
CA PRO A 193 4.54 18.54 13.32
C PRO A 193 5.65 18.07 12.38
N ARG A 194 5.42 17.01 11.60
CA ARG A 194 6.41 16.36 10.74
C ARG A 194 5.86 16.11 9.34
N LEU A 195 5.33 17.16 8.71
CA LEU A 195 4.73 17.08 7.38
C LEU A 195 5.68 16.40 6.38
N ILE A 196 5.19 15.37 5.70
CA ILE A 196 5.91 14.72 4.62
C ILE A 196 5.49 15.35 3.30
N ASP A 197 6.48 15.87 2.58
CA ASP A 197 6.33 16.42 1.24
C ASP A 197 7.21 15.64 0.25
N TRP A 198 6.80 15.65 -1.00
CA TRP A 198 7.51 15.06 -2.13
C TRP A 198 7.30 15.89 -3.39
N PRO A 199 8.28 15.90 -4.31
CA PRO A 199 8.19 16.68 -5.53
C PRO A 199 7.01 16.25 -6.40
N ALA A 200 6.39 17.24 -7.05
CA ALA A 200 5.48 16.99 -8.16
C ALA A 200 6.15 16.07 -9.19
N MET A 201 5.33 15.29 -9.89
CA MET A 201 5.83 14.50 -11.02
C MET A 201 6.51 15.45 -12.02
N PRO A 202 7.71 15.12 -12.56
CA PRO A 202 8.45 16.02 -13.44
C PRO A 202 7.70 16.26 -14.78
N LYS A 203 8.36 16.63 -15.89
CA LYS A 203 7.77 16.49 -17.23
C LYS A 203 8.17 15.14 -17.82
N PRO A 204 7.30 14.47 -18.59
CA PRO A 204 7.64 13.19 -19.21
C PRO A 204 8.87 13.36 -20.11
N PRO A 205 9.82 12.42 -20.09
CA PRO A 205 10.95 12.47 -21.00
C PRO A 205 10.49 12.30 -22.45
N GLN A 206 11.20 12.96 -23.37
CA GLN A 206 11.02 12.77 -24.81
C GLN A 206 11.71 11.50 -25.26
N LYS A 207 10.98 10.67 -26.02
CA LYS A 207 11.49 9.43 -26.60
C LYS A 207 11.11 9.35 -28.07
N THR A 208 12.08 9.00 -28.91
CA THR A 208 11.81 8.65 -30.31
C THR A 208 11.52 7.16 -30.40
N ILE A 209 10.35 6.80 -30.91
CA ILE A 209 9.93 5.42 -31.13
C ILE A 209 9.77 5.12 -32.62
N SER A 210 10.11 3.90 -33.02
CA SER A 210 9.95 3.41 -34.40
C SER A 210 8.63 2.66 -34.54
N LEU A 211 7.74 3.15 -35.38
CA LEU A 211 6.44 2.54 -35.67
C LEU A 211 6.45 1.94 -37.07
N LYS A 212 5.83 0.76 -37.22
CA LYS A 212 5.58 0.15 -38.53
C LYS A 212 4.19 0.56 -39.02
N THR A 213 4.12 1.14 -40.20
CA THR A 213 2.84 1.45 -40.85
C THR A 213 2.16 0.16 -41.32
N VAL A 214 0.87 0.24 -41.67
CA VAL A 214 0.09 -0.88 -42.26
C VAL A 214 0.75 -1.43 -43.53
N GLN A 215 1.55 -0.61 -44.22
CA GLN A 215 2.30 -0.96 -45.43
C GLN A 215 3.71 -1.49 -45.13
N GLY A 216 4.09 -1.67 -43.86
CA GLY A 216 5.40 -2.19 -43.44
C GLY A 216 6.53 -1.16 -43.43
N GLN A 217 6.27 0.11 -43.76
CA GLN A 217 7.26 1.17 -43.72
C GLN A 217 7.52 1.60 -42.27
N THR A 218 8.78 1.85 -41.93
CA THR A 218 9.15 2.30 -40.58
C THR A 218 9.17 3.83 -40.54
N THR A 219 8.43 4.41 -39.59
CA THR A 219 8.43 5.85 -39.30
C THR A 219 8.89 6.10 -37.87
N SER A 220 9.64 7.17 -37.64
CA SER A 220 10.08 7.59 -36.31
C SER A 220 9.18 8.72 -35.81
N VAL A 221 8.68 8.61 -34.59
CA VAL A 221 7.85 9.64 -33.94
C VAL A 221 8.46 9.95 -32.56
N THR A 222 8.58 11.24 -32.25
CA THR A 222 8.96 11.68 -30.90
C THR A 222 7.71 11.86 -30.06
N VAL A 223 7.68 11.20 -28.90
CA VAL A 223 6.57 11.24 -27.96
C VAL A 223 7.08 11.64 -26.58
N ASP A 224 6.28 12.43 -25.87
CA ASP A 224 6.44 12.67 -24.44
C ASP A 224 5.85 11.47 -23.70
N ASN A 225 6.66 10.68 -23.01
CA ASN A 225 6.16 9.46 -22.38
C ASN A 225 6.78 9.14 -21.01
N TRP A 226 5.92 8.97 -19.99
CA TRP A 226 6.32 8.58 -18.64
C TRP A 226 6.64 7.11 -18.49
N TYR A 227 5.82 6.28 -19.14
CA TYR A 227 5.84 4.84 -18.96
C TYR A 227 5.45 4.17 -20.25
N GLU A 228 5.99 2.99 -20.47
CA GLU A 228 5.72 2.24 -21.67
C GLU A 228 5.50 0.79 -21.29
N ARG A 229 4.43 0.19 -21.82
CA ARG A 229 4.15 -1.21 -21.49
C ARG A 229 5.21 -2.06 -22.17
N ARG A 230 5.76 -3.04 -21.45
CA ARG A 230 6.78 -3.97 -21.99
C ARG A 230 6.31 -4.66 -23.28
N GLN A 231 5.01 -4.94 -23.40
CA GLN A 231 4.41 -5.52 -24.60
C GLN A 231 4.54 -4.60 -25.83
N ASP A 232 4.40 -3.28 -25.65
CA ASP A 232 4.45 -2.30 -26.74
C ASP A 232 5.90 -2.13 -27.22
N ILE A 233 6.85 -2.09 -26.27
CA ILE A 233 8.29 -2.08 -26.55
C ILE A 233 8.68 -3.32 -27.37
N ARG A 234 8.30 -4.52 -26.90
CA ARG A 234 8.54 -5.78 -27.62
C ARG A 234 7.86 -5.80 -28.99
N GLY A 235 6.64 -5.28 -29.10
CA GLY A 235 5.89 -5.21 -30.36
C GLY A 235 6.60 -4.39 -31.45
N ARG A 236 7.37 -3.37 -31.06
CA ARG A 236 8.22 -2.60 -31.99
C ARG A 236 9.56 -3.26 -32.31
N GLY A 237 9.92 -4.33 -31.59
CA GLY A 237 11.22 -4.99 -31.70
C GLY A 237 12.31 -4.36 -30.83
N ASP A 238 11.95 -3.41 -29.95
CA ASP A 238 12.86 -2.80 -29.01
C ASP A 238 13.21 -3.76 -27.86
N LYS A 239 14.38 -3.56 -27.24
CA LYS A 239 14.84 -4.40 -26.13
C LYS A 239 14.15 -4.01 -24.82
N VAL A 240 13.78 -5.02 -24.04
CA VAL A 240 13.24 -4.88 -22.69
C VAL A 240 14.07 -5.73 -21.75
N LEU A 241 14.50 -5.17 -20.63
CA LEU A 241 15.15 -5.93 -19.57
C LEU A 241 14.10 -6.82 -18.87
N ASN A 242 14.44 -8.09 -18.66
CA ASN A 242 13.62 -9.00 -17.86
C ASN A 242 14.15 -8.96 -16.42
N TRP A 243 13.49 -8.16 -15.58
CA TRP A 243 13.84 -7.97 -14.17
C TRP A 243 12.87 -8.72 -13.21
N GLU A 244 11.93 -9.48 -13.76
CA GLU A 244 10.98 -10.29 -12.99
C GLU A 244 11.72 -11.33 -12.16
N ARG A 245 11.36 -11.41 -10.87
CA ARG A 245 11.85 -12.46 -9.98
C ARG A 245 10.72 -13.42 -9.65
N PRO A 246 11.03 -14.71 -9.40
CA PRO A 246 10.06 -15.61 -8.80
C PRO A 246 9.58 -15.01 -7.46
N PRO A 247 8.29 -15.15 -7.11
CA PRO A 247 7.78 -14.76 -5.81
C PRO A 247 8.62 -15.39 -4.69
N GLN A 248 9.05 -14.60 -3.71
CA GLN A 248 9.98 -15.08 -2.68
C GLN A 248 9.40 -16.24 -1.84
N ARG A 249 8.07 -16.34 -1.73
CA ARG A 249 7.38 -17.48 -1.11
C ARG A 249 7.55 -18.82 -1.85
N LEU A 250 7.99 -18.79 -3.11
CA LEU A 250 8.26 -19.97 -3.94
C LEU A 250 9.75 -20.33 -3.98
N LEU A 251 10.59 -19.56 -3.27
CA LEU A 251 12.01 -19.84 -3.16
C LEU A 251 12.24 -20.63 -1.86
N ASP A 252 12.83 -21.82 -1.96
CA ASP A 252 13.20 -22.61 -0.80
C ASP A 252 14.27 -21.89 0.04
N ASN A 253 14.38 -22.23 1.34
CA ASN A 253 15.35 -21.61 2.25
C ASN A 253 16.82 -21.75 1.82
N GLY A 254 17.12 -22.68 0.91
CA GLY A 254 18.44 -22.87 0.29
C GLY A 254 18.57 -22.18 -1.07
N ILE A 255 17.67 -21.28 -1.45
CA ILE A 255 17.71 -20.59 -2.74
C ILE A 255 17.84 -19.08 -2.53
N ARG A 256 18.94 -18.50 -3.00
CA ARG A 256 19.17 -17.06 -2.99
C ARG A 256 19.11 -16.52 -4.41
N VAL A 257 18.23 -15.54 -4.66
CA VAL A 257 18.19 -14.82 -5.93
C VAL A 257 19.01 -13.54 -5.79
N LEU A 258 20.12 -13.44 -6.51
CA LEU A 258 21.00 -12.28 -6.51
C LEU A 258 20.35 -11.05 -7.15
N SER A 259 20.98 -9.88 -6.97
CA SER A 259 20.58 -8.63 -7.63
C SER A 259 20.47 -8.79 -9.15
N THR A 260 21.33 -9.64 -9.73
CA THR A 260 21.40 -10.00 -11.15
C THR A 260 20.28 -10.93 -11.64
N GLY A 261 19.44 -11.45 -10.74
CA GLY A 261 18.47 -12.49 -11.05
C GLY A 261 19.04 -13.91 -11.09
N GLU A 262 20.34 -14.08 -10.85
CA GLU A 262 20.98 -15.39 -10.71
C GLU A 262 20.43 -16.12 -9.47
N ILE A 263 20.07 -17.39 -9.65
CA ILE A 263 19.54 -18.26 -8.60
C ILE A 263 20.70 -19.12 -8.08
N LEU A 264 21.12 -18.89 -6.84
CA LEU A 264 22.12 -19.68 -6.15
C LEU A 264 21.46 -20.69 -5.22
N ASN A 265 21.95 -21.94 -5.24
CA ASN A 265 21.68 -22.89 -4.18
C ASN A 265 22.68 -22.65 -3.05
N CYS A 266 22.20 -22.38 -1.84
CA CYS A 266 22.96 -22.09 -0.63
C CYS A 266 22.81 -23.23 0.38
#